data_AF-A0A7Y7IB76-F1
#
_entry.id   AF-A0A7Y7IB76-F1
#
_cell.length_a   1.000
_cell.length_b   1.000
_cell.length_c   1.000
_cell.angle_alpha   90.00
_cell.angle_beta   90.00
_cell.angle_gamma   90.00
#
_symmetry.space_group_name_H-M   'P 1'
#
loop_
_entity.id
_entity.type
_entity.pdbx_description
1 polymer ?
#
loop_
_entity_poly.entity_id
_entity_poly.type
_entity_poly.pdbx_seq_one_letter_code
_entity_poly.pdbx_strand_id
1 'polypeptide(L)'
;MPSASTAAELEVQGGRLVVSGMLDGTMVKEFTEQLGSGTIHTVVFEDSFGGTAEAAGAFADAIRASGVQTEVRGQCMAACAYAFLAGKTHRFGYGLQVNGILLPVAQRPSAAELAVRWRGDDAHKTLAEFTPTSAKPVEASVPPAKDSSRDNWQPDHGVLFTASPTLFGRVYNTYYCDGTQGRDFSKCERLADADPYKLGVLTP
;
A
#
# COMPACT_ATOMS: atom_id res chain seq x y z
N MET A 1 16.16 -16.07 -11.36
CA MET A 1 14.74 -16.03 -10.96
C MET A 1 14.71 -15.72 -9.47
N PRO A 2 14.09 -14.64 -8.99
CA PRO A 2 13.57 -14.60 -7.63
C PRO A 2 12.14 -15.18 -7.69
N SER A 3 11.95 -16.44 -7.29
CA SER A 3 11.64 -16.93 -5.94
C SER A 3 10.28 -16.42 -5.43
N ALA A 4 9.45 -17.37 -5.00
CA ALA A 4 8.17 -17.12 -4.35
C ALA A 4 8.32 -16.03 -3.29
N SER A 5 7.32 -15.14 -3.19
CA SER A 5 7.32 -14.08 -2.19
C SER A 5 7.52 -14.72 -0.82
N THR A 6 8.63 -14.41 -0.17
CA THR A 6 8.89 -14.79 1.21
C THR A 6 7.95 -14.00 2.13
N ALA A 7 7.70 -14.54 3.31
CA ALA A 7 6.98 -13.84 4.38
C ALA A 7 7.65 -12.49 4.69
N ALA A 8 6.96 -11.61 5.40
CA ALA A 8 7.52 -10.32 5.77
C ALA A 8 8.84 -10.52 6.54
N GLU A 9 9.84 -9.73 6.20
CA GLU A 9 11.11 -9.65 6.93
C GLU A 9 11.29 -8.23 7.48
N LEU A 10 11.87 -8.12 8.69
CA LEU A 10 12.11 -6.86 9.38
C LEU A 10 13.60 -6.69 9.62
N GLU A 11 14.15 -5.54 9.24
CA GLU A 11 15.55 -5.20 9.48
C GLU A 11 15.67 -3.76 10.05
N VAL A 12 16.35 -3.63 11.19
CA VAL A 12 16.62 -2.31 11.79
C VAL A 12 17.91 -1.73 11.22
N GLN A 13 17.80 -0.56 10.59
CA GLN A 13 18.92 0.19 10.00
C GLN A 13 19.00 1.59 10.62
N GLY A 14 19.60 1.68 11.81
CA GLY A 14 19.62 2.93 12.59
C GLY A 14 18.20 3.37 12.95
N GLY A 15 17.81 4.61 12.63
CA GLY A 15 16.45 5.11 12.85
C GLY A 15 15.42 4.65 11.82
N ARG A 16 15.71 3.59 11.06
CA ARG A 16 14.86 3.05 9.99
C ARG A 16 14.50 1.60 10.27
N LEU A 17 13.26 1.23 10.01
CA LEU A 17 12.81 -0.15 9.99
C LEU A 17 12.50 -0.53 8.54
N VAL A 18 13.32 -1.38 7.95
CA VAL A 18 13.11 -1.91 6.60
C VAL A 18 12.17 -3.10 6.68
N VAL A 19 11.15 -3.10 5.82
CA VAL A 19 10.13 -4.13 5.69
C VAL A 19 10.14 -4.62 4.26
N SER A 20 10.43 -5.89 4.06
CA SER A 20 10.46 -6.52 2.74
C SER A 20 9.56 -7.76 2.69
N GLY A 21 9.29 -8.26 1.48
CA GLY A 21 8.46 -9.45 1.31
C GLY A 21 6.95 -9.18 1.51
N MET A 22 6.20 -10.26 1.76
CA MET A 22 4.74 -10.19 1.84
C MET A 22 4.24 -9.76 3.22
N LEU A 23 3.41 -8.72 3.29
CA LEU A 23 2.69 -8.36 4.51
C LEU A 23 1.56 -9.35 4.80
N ASP A 24 1.90 -10.53 5.30
CA ASP A 24 0.97 -11.62 5.64
C ASP A 24 0.43 -11.55 7.08
N GLY A 25 0.86 -10.54 7.84
CA GLY A 25 0.42 -10.30 9.21
C GLY A 25 1.27 -10.99 10.29
N THR A 26 2.15 -11.91 9.92
CA THR A 26 2.96 -12.69 10.89
C THR A 26 3.91 -11.82 11.71
N MET A 27 4.44 -10.76 11.10
CA MET A 27 5.41 -9.85 11.71
C MET A 27 4.78 -8.63 12.40
N VAL A 28 3.45 -8.49 12.45
CA VAL A 28 2.77 -7.30 12.99
C VAL A 28 3.16 -7.01 14.43
N LYS A 29 3.27 -8.05 15.26
CA LYS A 29 3.63 -7.89 16.68
C LYS A 29 5.03 -7.30 16.83
N GLU A 30 6.02 -7.92 16.19
CA GLU A 30 7.41 -7.46 16.24
C GLU A 30 7.56 -6.06 15.62
N PHE A 31 6.89 -5.81 14.50
CA PHE A 31 6.84 -4.49 13.87
C PHE A 31 6.33 -3.42 14.84
N THR A 32 5.25 -3.70 15.57
CA THR A 32 4.67 -2.78 16.55
C THR A 32 5.63 -2.54 17.72
N GLU A 33 6.32 -3.58 18.20
CA GLU A 33 7.32 -3.46 19.27
C GLU A 33 8.51 -2.58 18.83
N GLN A 34 9.01 -2.76 17.60
CA GLN A 34 10.09 -1.94 17.04
C GLN A 34 9.69 -0.47 16.94
N LEU A 35 8.49 -0.17 16.45
CA LEU A 35 7.98 1.21 16.41
C LEU A 35 7.74 1.79 17.80
N GLY A 36 7.26 0.98 18.74
CA GLY A 36 7.04 1.36 20.14
C GLY A 36 8.33 1.71 20.91
N SER A 37 9.50 1.30 20.41
CA SER A 37 10.79 1.67 21.01
C SER A 37 11.09 3.16 20.96
N GLY A 38 10.44 3.91 20.06
CA GLY A 38 10.67 5.34 19.81
C GLY A 38 11.98 5.66 19.07
N THR A 39 12.78 4.65 18.72
CA THR A 39 14.05 4.82 17.98
C THR A 39 13.87 4.91 16.47
N ILE A 40 12.77 4.33 15.96
CA ILE A 40 12.44 4.31 14.55
C ILE A 40 11.70 5.60 14.18
N HIS A 41 12.17 6.27 13.13
CA HIS A 41 11.56 7.49 12.59
C HIS A 41 11.02 7.29 11.17
N THR A 42 11.43 6.21 10.50
CA THR A 42 10.99 5.90 9.14
C THR A 42 10.81 4.40 8.96
N VAL A 43 9.66 4.00 8.45
CA VAL A 43 9.43 2.65 7.91
C VAL A 43 9.74 2.67 6.43
N VAL A 44 10.65 1.81 5.99
CA VAL A 44 11.05 1.68 4.59
C VAL A 44 10.46 0.39 4.05
N PHE A 45 9.51 0.47 3.15
CA PHE A 45 9.02 -0.69 2.41
C PHE A 45 9.94 -0.94 1.22
N GLU A 46 10.66 -2.06 1.24
CA GLU A 46 11.62 -2.44 0.21
C GLU A 46 11.15 -3.71 -0.49
N ASP A 47 10.76 -3.59 -1.77
CA ASP A 47 10.25 -4.71 -2.58
C ASP A 47 9.23 -5.57 -1.80
N SER A 48 8.20 -4.89 -1.28
CA SER A 48 7.13 -5.49 -0.48
C SER A 48 5.86 -5.65 -1.31
N PHE A 49 5.38 -6.89 -1.41
CA PHE A 49 4.35 -7.29 -2.38
C PHE A 49 3.17 -7.98 -1.70
N GLY A 50 1.96 -7.68 -2.16
CA GLY A 50 0.78 -8.46 -1.79
C GLY A 50 0.38 -8.25 -0.33
N GLY A 51 -0.04 -9.33 0.34
CA GLY A 51 -0.61 -9.30 1.68
C GLY A 51 -2.15 -9.23 1.67
N THR A 52 -2.75 -9.30 2.86
CA THR A 52 -4.21 -9.19 3.03
C THR A 52 -4.61 -7.78 3.45
N ALA A 53 -5.88 -7.42 3.27
CA ALA A 53 -6.42 -6.14 3.73
C ALA A 53 -6.31 -5.99 5.26
N GLU A 54 -6.48 -7.08 6.02
CA GLU A 54 -6.34 -7.09 7.48
C GLU A 54 -4.90 -6.82 7.90
N ALA A 55 -3.92 -7.47 7.25
CA ALA A 55 -2.51 -7.19 7.52
C ALA A 55 -2.19 -5.72 7.18
N ALA A 56 -2.64 -5.23 6.03
CA ALA A 56 -2.47 -3.83 5.64
C ALA A 56 -2.98 -2.87 6.72
N GLY A 57 -4.19 -3.13 7.25
CA GLY A 57 -4.79 -2.36 8.32
C GLY A 57 -3.96 -2.38 9.60
N ALA A 58 -3.51 -3.56 10.03
CA ALA A 58 -2.73 -3.71 11.25
C ALA A 58 -1.37 -2.99 11.19
N PHE A 59 -0.64 -3.11 10.07
CA PHE A 59 0.60 -2.34 9.86
C PHE A 59 0.31 -0.83 9.81
N ALA A 60 -0.75 -0.42 9.10
CA ALA A 60 -1.13 0.99 9.00
C ALA A 60 -1.49 1.60 10.37
N ASP A 61 -2.22 0.88 11.22
CA ASP A 61 -2.59 1.33 12.56
C ASP A 61 -1.36 1.54 13.44
N ALA A 62 -0.39 0.62 13.39
CA ALA A 62 0.88 0.75 14.10
C ALA A 62 1.72 1.95 13.62
N ILE A 63 1.77 2.19 12.30
CA ILE A 63 2.45 3.35 11.71
C ILE A 63 1.79 4.66 12.16
N ARG A 64 0.45 4.74 12.12
CA ARG A 64 -0.28 5.93 12.57
C ARG A 64 -0.08 6.19 14.06
N ALA A 65 -0.16 5.16 14.89
CA ALA A 65 0.02 5.27 16.33
C ALA A 65 1.43 5.77 16.71
N SER A 66 2.45 5.37 15.96
CA SER A 66 3.84 5.79 16.19
C SER A 66 4.19 7.15 15.57
N GLY A 67 3.45 7.60 14.55
CA GLY A 67 3.68 8.88 13.89
C GLY A 67 4.96 8.94 13.04
N VAL A 68 5.46 7.77 12.61
CA VAL A 68 6.67 7.65 11.77
C VAL A 68 6.42 8.05 10.32
N GLN A 69 7.49 8.33 9.59
CA GLN A 69 7.46 8.54 8.15
C GLN A 69 7.46 7.19 7.42
N THR A 70 7.00 7.17 6.18
CA THR A 70 7.07 5.99 5.31
C THR A 70 7.84 6.30 4.03
N GLU A 71 8.61 5.31 3.57
CA GLU A 71 9.44 5.41 2.37
C GLU A 71 9.29 4.13 1.54
N VAL A 72 9.19 4.25 0.22
CA VAL A 72 9.22 3.09 -0.69
C VAL A 72 10.54 3.02 -1.44
N ARG A 73 11.18 1.84 -1.44
CA ARG A 73 12.32 1.49 -2.26
C ARG A 73 11.99 0.29 -3.13
N GLY A 74 12.22 0.41 -4.43
CA GLY A 74 11.76 -0.62 -5.36
C GLY A 74 10.23 -0.61 -5.42
N GLN A 75 9.58 -1.75 -5.21
CA GLN A 75 8.14 -1.88 -5.39
C GLN A 75 7.38 -2.04 -4.06
N CYS A 76 6.20 -1.44 -3.98
CA CYS A 76 5.29 -1.53 -2.83
C CYS A 76 3.86 -1.76 -3.32
N MET A 77 3.36 -2.99 -3.20
CA MET A 77 2.13 -3.40 -3.88
C MET A 77 1.08 -3.88 -2.87
N ALA A 78 -0.18 -3.56 -3.14
CA ALA A 78 -1.32 -4.03 -2.37
C ALA A 78 -1.29 -3.63 -0.87
N ALA A 79 -1.06 -4.57 0.06
CA ALA A 79 -1.11 -4.27 1.49
C ALA A 79 -0.02 -3.29 1.89
N CYS A 80 1.16 -3.42 1.27
CA CYS A 80 2.26 -2.48 1.43
C CYS A 80 1.82 -1.04 1.12
N ALA A 81 1.10 -0.85 0.01
CA ALA A 81 0.73 0.48 -0.45
C ALA A 81 -0.21 1.18 0.54
N TYR A 82 -1.12 0.43 1.16
CA TYR A 82 -1.99 0.93 2.21
C TYR A 82 -1.25 1.24 3.52
N ALA A 83 -0.35 0.35 3.95
CA ALA A 83 0.49 0.62 5.11
C ALA A 83 1.39 1.85 4.90
N PHE A 84 1.90 2.05 3.68
CA PHE A 84 2.67 3.22 3.31
C PHE A 84 1.91 4.53 3.47
N LEU A 85 0.64 4.60 3.06
CA LEU A 85 -0.16 5.83 3.20
C LEU A 85 -0.44 6.22 4.66
N ALA A 86 -0.20 5.32 5.61
CA ALA A 86 -0.40 5.55 7.03
C ALA A 86 0.68 6.43 7.67
N GLY A 87 1.80 6.65 6.96
CA GLY A 87 2.91 7.47 7.45
C GLY A 87 2.54 8.94 7.62
N LYS A 88 3.15 9.60 8.61
CA LYS A 88 3.01 11.05 8.82
C LYS A 88 3.41 11.86 7.58
N THR A 89 4.44 11.37 6.90
CA THR A 89 4.85 11.81 5.56
C THR A 89 5.25 10.57 4.79
N HIS A 90 4.96 10.54 3.50
CA HIS A 90 5.13 9.38 2.65
C HIS A 90 5.89 9.77 1.37
N ARG A 91 7.02 9.12 1.10
CA ARG A 91 7.92 9.47 -0.02
C ARG A 91 8.47 8.25 -0.76
N PHE A 92 8.97 8.48 -1.97
CA PHE A 92 9.87 7.52 -2.60
C PHE A 92 11.30 7.69 -2.08
N GLY A 93 12.00 6.56 -1.92
CA GLY A 93 13.41 6.53 -1.54
C GLY A 93 14.31 7.06 -2.65
N TYR A 94 15.48 7.55 -2.25
CA TYR A 94 16.51 8.02 -3.18
C TYR A 94 17.27 6.85 -3.82
N GLY A 95 17.98 7.12 -4.92
CA GLY A 95 18.74 6.13 -5.66
C GLY A 95 18.41 6.06 -7.15
N LEU A 96 19.08 5.15 -7.85
CA LEU A 96 18.99 4.94 -9.30
C LEU A 96 17.93 3.89 -9.70
N GLN A 97 17.27 3.27 -8.73
CA GLN A 97 16.15 2.37 -8.97
C GLN A 97 14.86 3.14 -9.29
N VAL A 98 14.01 2.50 -10.09
CA VAL A 98 12.62 2.91 -10.26
C VAL A 98 11.85 2.49 -9.02
N ASN A 99 11.16 3.44 -8.40
CA ASN A 99 10.25 3.12 -7.31
C ASN A 99 8.81 3.07 -7.83
N GLY A 100 8.02 2.14 -7.30
CA GLY A 100 6.63 1.94 -7.69
C GLY A 100 5.74 1.64 -6.49
N ILE A 101 4.53 2.20 -6.47
CA ILE A 101 3.49 1.87 -5.51
C ILE A 101 2.16 1.63 -6.24
N LEU A 102 1.59 0.43 -6.09
CA LEU A 102 0.27 0.10 -6.62
C LEU A 102 -0.74 0.08 -5.48
N LEU A 103 -1.64 1.06 -5.51
CA LEU A 103 -2.77 1.19 -4.60
C LEU A 103 -3.98 0.44 -5.18
N PRO A 104 -4.44 -0.66 -4.54
CA PRO A 104 -5.61 -1.38 -5.00
C PRO A 104 -6.86 -0.50 -5.01
N VAL A 105 -7.69 -0.66 -6.04
CA VAL A 105 -9.00 0.00 -6.16
C VAL A 105 -10.02 -1.06 -6.55
N ALA A 106 -11.20 -1.07 -5.92
CA ALA A 106 -12.22 -2.07 -6.24
C ALA A 106 -12.76 -1.92 -7.67
N GLN A 107 -12.77 -0.69 -8.19
CA GLN A 107 -13.17 -0.33 -9.55
C GLN A 107 -12.31 0.81 -10.06
N ARG A 108 -12.28 1.00 -11.39
CA ARG A 108 -11.55 2.10 -12.02
C ARG A 108 -12.06 3.45 -11.48
N PRO A 109 -11.20 4.26 -10.84
CA PRO A 109 -11.63 5.56 -10.36
C PRO A 109 -11.78 6.56 -11.51
N SER A 110 -12.79 7.41 -11.41
CA SER A 110 -12.90 8.61 -12.23
C SER A 110 -11.83 9.64 -11.86
N ALA A 111 -11.59 10.60 -12.74
CA ALA A 111 -10.64 11.69 -12.49
C ALA A 111 -11.01 12.52 -11.23
N ALA A 112 -12.30 12.70 -10.97
CA ALA A 112 -12.78 13.42 -9.79
C ALA A 112 -12.52 12.65 -8.49
N GLU A 113 -12.70 11.33 -8.49
CA GLU A 113 -12.43 10.47 -7.33
C GLU A 113 -10.93 10.44 -7.02
N LEU A 114 -10.08 10.29 -8.03
CA LEU A 114 -8.62 10.31 -7.86
C LEU A 114 -8.14 11.54 -7.09
N ALA A 115 -8.70 12.73 -7.37
CA ALA A 115 -8.26 13.99 -6.82
C ALA A 115 -8.37 14.12 -5.29
N VAL A 116 -9.22 13.30 -4.66
CA VAL A 116 -9.49 13.37 -3.21
C VAL A 116 -9.16 12.07 -2.48
N ARG A 117 -9.11 10.94 -3.18
CA ARG A 117 -9.12 9.58 -2.61
C ARG A 117 -8.05 9.30 -1.55
N TRP A 118 -6.84 9.80 -1.73
CA TRP A 118 -5.72 9.52 -0.80
C TRP A 118 -5.26 10.76 -0.03
N ARG A 119 -6.08 11.82 0.01
CA ARG A 119 -5.80 13.01 0.81
C ARG A 119 -6.45 12.90 2.19
N GLY A 120 -5.69 13.17 3.24
CA GLY A 120 -6.22 13.31 4.60
C GLY A 120 -7.00 12.08 5.08
N ASP A 121 -8.15 12.32 5.72
CA ASP A 121 -8.95 11.24 6.32
C ASP A 121 -9.58 10.28 5.30
N ASP A 122 -9.66 10.65 4.02
CA ASP A 122 -10.26 9.79 2.98
C ASP A 122 -9.35 8.62 2.59
N ALA A 123 -8.03 8.72 2.83
CA ALA A 123 -7.12 7.58 2.72
C ALA A 123 -7.54 6.42 3.65
N HIS A 124 -8.10 6.71 4.83
CA HIS A 124 -8.62 5.69 5.75
C HIS A 124 -9.85 4.96 5.21
N LYS A 125 -10.70 5.64 4.44
CA LYS A 125 -11.93 5.06 3.90
C LYS A 125 -11.65 4.07 2.77
N THR A 126 -10.53 4.24 2.06
CA THR A 126 -10.20 3.39 0.91
C THR A 126 -9.92 1.94 1.28
N LEU A 127 -9.30 1.65 2.44
CA LEU A 127 -9.12 0.27 2.89
C LEU A 127 -10.45 -0.38 3.34
N ALA A 128 -11.37 0.43 3.88
CA ALA A 128 -12.68 -0.03 4.30
C ALA A 128 -13.56 -0.52 3.13
N GLU A 129 -13.26 -0.10 1.89
CA GLU A 129 -13.94 -0.60 0.68
C GLU A 129 -13.68 -2.09 0.40
N PHE A 130 -12.61 -2.64 0.97
CA PHE A 130 -12.20 -4.03 0.79
C PHE A 130 -12.65 -4.95 1.93
N THR A 131 -13.10 -4.38 3.05
CA THR A 131 -13.66 -5.17 4.17
C THR A 131 -15.17 -5.29 3.99
N PRO A 132 -15.76 -6.51 4.01
CA PRO A 132 -17.21 -6.65 3.91
C PRO A 132 -17.87 -5.94 5.10
N THR A 133 -18.64 -4.89 4.81
CA THR A 133 -19.46 -4.22 5.83
C THR A 133 -20.56 -5.18 6.26
N SER A 134 -20.51 -5.71 7.50
CA SER A 134 -21.69 -6.35 8.09
C SER A 134 -22.80 -5.31 8.28
N ALA A 135 -23.65 -5.16 7.27
CA ALA A 135 -24.84 -4.32 7.33
C ALA A 135 -25.98 -5.07 8.06
N LYS A 136 -26.22 -4.69 9.33
CA LYS A 136 -27.41 -4.87 10.19
C LYS A 136 -28.04 -6.28 10.37
N PRO A 137 -28.56 -6.60 11.58
CA PRO A 137 -29.06 -7.93 11.90
C PRO A 137 -30.45 -8.13 11.29
N VAL A 138 -30.56 -9.09 10.38
CA VAL A 138 -31.85 -9.70 10.04
C VAL A 138 -31.94 -11.02 10.80
N GLU A 139 -33.07 -11.15 11.47
CA GLU A 139 -33.50 -12.19 12.40
C GLU A 139 -33.25 -13.63 11.91
N ALA A 140 -33.01 -14.51 12.89
CA ALA A 140 -32.51 -15.87 12.78
C ALA A 140 -33.17 -16.75 11.70
N SER A 141 -32.35 -17.52 10.99
CA SER A 141 -32.37 -19.00 10.97
C SER A 141 -31.38 -19.56 9.95
N VAL A 142 -30.83 -20.74 10.28
CA VAL A 142 -29.88 -21.59 9.52
C VAL A 142 -28.38 -21.26 9.75
N PRO A 143 -27.55 -22.22 10.19
CA PRO A 143 -26.11 -21.98 10.31
C PRO A 143 -25.51 -21.89 8.91
N PRO A 144 -24.90 -20.77 8.49
CA PRO A 144 -24.24 -20.75 7.21
C PRO A 144 -22.93 -21.55 7.33
N ALA A 145 -22.71 -22.38 6.33
CA ALA A 145 -21.40 -22.95 6.05
C ALA A 145 -20.34 -21.83 6.00
N LYS A 146 -19.07 -22.18 6.24
CA LYS A 146 -17.92 -21.29 6.07
C LYS A 146 -17.82 -20.82 4.61
N ASP A 147 -18.66 -19.87 4.22
CA ASP A 147 -18.55 -19.15 2.97
C ASP A 147 -17.67 -17.92 3.24
N SER A 148 -16.47 -17.98 2.67
CA SER A 148 -15.64 -16.83 2.34
C SER A 148 -16.49 -15.78 1.63
N SER A 149 -17.06 -14.84 2.40
CA SER A 149 -17.70 -13.65 1.86
C SER A 149 -16.67 -12.90 1.02
N ARG A 150 -16.86 -12.94 -0.30
CA ARG A 150 -16.07 -12.32 -1.38
C ARG A 150 -15.22 -11.13 -0.90
N ASP A 151 -13.94 -11.38 -0.71
CA ASP A 151 -12.95 -10.34 -0.57
C ASP A 151 -12.80 -9.64 -1.94
N ASN A 152 -13.05 -8.32 -1.98
CA ASN A 152 -12.88 -7.51 -3.20
C ASN A 152 -11.40 -7.15 -3.43
N TRP A 153 -10.50 -7.62 -2.57
CA TRP A 153 -9.07 -7.40 -2.66
C TRP A 153 -8.47 -8.02 -3.91
N GLN A 154 -8.07 -7.15 -4.84
CA GLN A 154 -7.37 -7.52 -6.07
C GLN A 154 -5.99 -6.86 -6.07
N PRO A 155 -4.92 -7.58 -5.69
CA PRO A 155 -3.61 -6.98 -5.44
C PRO A 155 -2.93 -6.44 -6.72
N ASP A 156 -3.34 -6.93 -7.89
CA ASP A 156 -2.82 -6.50 -9.20
C ASP A 156 -3.74 -5.46 -9.90
N HIS A 157 -4.88 -5.12 -9.29
CA HIS A 157 -5.87 -4.19 -9.83
C HIS A 157 -5.81 -2.86 -9.06
N GLY A 158 -5.38 -1.79 -9.70
CA GLY A 158 -5.00 -0.61 -8.93
C GLY A 158 -4.56 0.59 -9.74
N VAL A 159 -4.20 1.63 -9.00
CA VAL A 159 -3.52 2.81 -9.54
C VAL A 159 -2.05 2.73 -9.14
N LEU A 160 -1.19 2.64 -10.16
CA LEU A 160 0.25 2.54 -10.01
C LEU A 160 0.88 3.91 -10.13
N PHE A 161 1.63 4.31 -9.11
CA PHE A 161 2.48 5.50 -9.12
C PHE A 161 3.92 5.08 -9.23
N THR A 162 4.66 5.69 -10.15
CA THR A 162 6.07 5.38 -10.38
C THR A 162 6.91 6.64 -10.27
N ALA A 163 8.16 6.47 -9.82
CA ALA A 163 9.19 7.49 -9.90
C ALA A 163 10.45 6.91 -10.52
N SER A 164 10.74 7.35 -11.75
CA SER A 164 11.91 6.93 -12.50
C SER A 164 13.01 7.99 -12.41
N PRO A 165 14.24 7.62 -12.02
CA PRO A 165 15.36 8.55 -12.02
C PRO A 165 15.78 8.89 -13.45
N THR A 166 16.16 10.15 -13.66
CA THR A 166 16.67 10.70 -14.92
C THR A 166 17.89 11.58 -14.62
N LEU A 167 18.61 12.00 -15.66
CA LEU A 167 19.73 12.94 -15.51
C LEU A 167 19.32 14.31 -14.95
N PHE A 168 18.03 14.65 -14.98
CA PHE A 168 17.50 15.95 -14.58
C PHE A 168 16.58 15.88 -13.34
N GLY A 169 16.62 14.77 -12.59
CA GLY A 169 15.76 14.54 -11.43
C GLY A 169 14.89 13.30 -11.60
N ARG A 170 13.67 13.33 -11.10
CA ARG A 170 12.72 12.21 -11.18
C ARG A 170 11.54 12.56 -12.07
N VAL A 171 11.13 11.60 -12.89
CA VAL A 171 9.87 11.68 -13.62
C VAL A 171 8.86 10.80 -12.90
N TYR A 172 7.71 11.40 -12.58
CA TYR A 172 6.60 10.72 -11.94
C TYR A 172 5.55 10.38 -13.00
N ASN A 173 5.12 9.14 -13.02
CA ASN A 173 4.02 8.71 -13.89
C ASN A 173 3.01 7.91 -13.09
N THR A 174 1.75 8.02 -13.50
CA THR A 174 0.64 7.33 -12.87
C THR A 174 -0.12 6.54 -13.92
N TYR A 175 -0.49 5.32 -13.57
CA TYR A 175 -1.11 4.36 -14.46
C TYR A 175 -2.29 3.69 -13.76
N TYR A 176 -3.28 3.28 -14.54
CA TYR A 176 -4.33 2.38 -14.13
C TYR A 176 -4.02 0.98 -14.64
N CYS A 177 -3.96 0.01 -13.73
CA CYS A 177 -3.77 -1.41 -14.02
C CYS A 177 -5.09 -2.12 -13.75
N ASP A 178 -5.66 -2.79 -14.75
CA ASP A 178 -6.94 -3.50 -14.63
C ASP A 178 -6.79 -4.95 -14.09
N GLY A 179 -5.56 -5.37 -13.80
CA GLY A 179 -5.21 -6.70 -13.30
C GLY A 179 -4.91 -7.72 -14.40
N THR A 180 -5.27 -7.45 -15.66
CA THR A 180 -5.01 -8.38 -16.79
C THR A 180 -3.53 -8.39 -17.21
N GLN A 181 -2.76 -7.40 -16.78
CA GLN A 181 -1.34 -7.25 -17.12
C GLN A 181 -0.43 -8.20 -16.32
N GLY A 182 -0.95 -8.80 -15.24
CA GLY A 182 -0.12 -9.51 -14.26
C GLY A 182 0.94 -8.58 -13.68
N ARG A 183 2.21 -9.03 -13.68
CA ARG A 183 3.34 -8.26 -13.15
C ARG A 183 4.00 -7.31 -14.16
N ASP A 184 3.53 -7.30 -15.40
CA ASP A 184 4.09 -6.43 -16.44
C ASP A 184 3.35 -5.08 -16.48
N PHE A 185 3.70 -4.23 -15.52
CA PHE A 185 3.04 -2.94 -15.34
C PHE A 185 3.30 -1.93 -16.48
N SER A 186 4.21 -2.24 -17.40
CA SER A 186 4.42 -1.42 -18.60
C SER A 186 3.18 -1.39 -19.52
N LYS A 187 2.26 -2.34 -19.33
CA LYS A 187 0.99 -2.46 -20.07
C LYS A 187 -0.18 -1.72 -19.42
N CYS A 188 0.03 -1.09 -18.27
CA CYS A 188 -1.00 -0.32 -17.60
C CYS A 188 -1.30 0.98 -18.36
N GLU A 189 -2.55 1.43 -18.32
CA GLU A 189 -2.97 2.63 -19.03
C GLU A 189 -2.47 3.88 -18.31
N ARG A 190 -1.76 4.78 -19.01
CA ARG A 190 -1.29 6.03 -18.41
C ARG A 190 -2.44 6.98 -18.13
N LEU A 191 -2.54 7.45 -16.88
CA LEU A 191 -3.50 8.46 -16.47
C LEU A 191 -2.90 9.86 -16.64
N ALA A 192 -3.58 10.72 -17.39
CA ALA A 192 -3.22 12.13 -17.51
C ALA A 192 -3.56 12.90 -16.22
N ASP A 193 -2.79 13.95 -15.93
CA ASP A 193 -3.00 14.88 -14.80
C ASP A 193 -3.05 14.25 -13.39
N ALA A 194 -2.55 13.03 -13.25
CA ALA A 194 -2.56 12.27 -12.00
C ALA A 194 -1.22 12.35 -11.26
N ASP A 195 -0.76 13.55 -10.91
CA ASP A 195 0.50 13.74 -10.19
C ASP A 195 0.41 13.20 -8.74
N PRO A 196 1.34 12.34 -8.28
CA PRO A 196 1.24 11.69 -6.97
C PRO A 196 1.27 12.65 -5.77
N TYR A 197 1.93 13.81 -5.88
CA TYR A 197 1.90 14.83 -4.82
C TYR A 197 0.54 15.52 -4.79
N LYS A 198 0.00 15.87 -5.97
CA LYS A 198 -1.36 16.41 -6.07
C LYS A 198 -2.38 15.42 -5.53
N LEU A 199 -2.24 14.12 -5.79
CA LEU A 199 -3.22 13.13 -5.35
C LEU A 199 -3.08 12.72 -3.88
N GLY A 200 -2.10 13.27 -3.15
CA GLY A 200 -1.87 12.96 -1.74
C GLY A 200 -1.22 11.59 -1.51
N VAL A 201 -0.65 10.97 -2.54
CA VAL A 201 0.10 9.71 -2.44
C VAL A 201 1.54 9.95 -2.01
N LEU A 202 2.10 11.12 -2.33
CA LEU A 202 3.39 11.57 -1.82
C LEU A 202 3.25 12.90 -1.08
N THR A 203 4.01 13.07 -0.01
CA THR A 203 4.11 14.34 0.72
C THR A 203 5.26 15.20 0.15
N PRO A 204 5.06 16.52 -0.04
CA PRO A 204 6.12 17.44 -0.45
C PRO A 204 7.30 17.51 0.53
#